data_AF-A0ABD5EPR2-F1
#
_entry.id   AF-A0ABD5EPR2-F1
#
_cell.length_a   1.000
_cell.length_b   1.000
_cell.length_c   1.000
_cell.angle_alpha   90.00
_cell.angle_beta   90.00
_cell.angle_gamma   90.00
#
_symmetry.space_group_name_H-M   'P 1'
#
loop_
_entity.id
_entity.type
_entity.pdbx_description
1 polymer ?
#
loop_
_entity_poly.entity_id
_entity_poly.type
_entity_poly.pdbx_seq_one_letter_code
_entity_poly.pdbx_strand_id
1 'polypeptide(L)'
;MTGIVEAARAAWYAHEARTPDWDAAEFARTRDEFVQAAAEHAEDVLGAPAATLTWSYTPSSRLPESVEQATALLEDDDRLQYRVDHSQGGCVYFELVRACAKCARTQVDPVDGMVTLGRLLAEKGEAA
;
A
#
# COMPACT_ATOMS: atom_id res chain seq x y z
N MET A 1 38.77 13.92 6.27
CA MET A 1 37.94 13.06 5.40
C MET A 1 36.57 12.97 6.03
N THR A 2 35.70 13.93 5.72
CA THR A 2 34.26 13.92 6.04
C THR A 2 33.70 12.61 5.49
N GLY A 3 33.23 11.74 6.37
CA GLY A 3 32.91 10.35 6.03
C GLY A 3 31.75 10.30 5.05
N ILE A 4 31.70 9.27 4.20
CA ILE A 4 30.58 9.00 3.27
C ILE A 4 29.22 9.07 3.99
N VAL A 5 29.18 8.74 5.28
CA VAL A 5 27.99 8.84 6.15
C VAL A 5 27.53 10.28 6.36
N GLU A 6 28.45 11.24 6.57
CA GLU A 6 28.11 12.65 6.75
C GLU A 6 27.66 13.27 5.43
N ALA A 7 28.29 12.89 4.31
CA ALA A 7 27.87 13.30 2.98
C ALA A 7 26.46 12.76 2.64
N ALA A 8 26.17 11.50 2.98
CA ALA A 8 24.86 10.89 2.79
C ALA A 8 23.77 11.58 3.64
N ARG A 9 24.04 11.92 4.90
CA ARG A 9 23.10 12.69 5.74
C ARG A 9 22.87 14.10 5.22
N ALA A 10 23.93 14.79 4.79
CA ALA A 10 23.81 16.12 4.20
C ALA A 10 23.00 16.10 2.90
N ALA A 11 23.18 15.06 2.08
CA ALA A 11 22.39 14.86 0.87
C ALA A 11 20.91 14.58 1.18
N TRP A 12 20.63 13.79 2.23
CA TRP A 12 19.26 13.54 2.72
C TRP A 12 18.58 14.82 3.21
N TYR A 13 19.22 15.60 4.07
CA TYR A 13 18.65 16.87 4.56
C TYR A 13 18.48 17.90 3.44
N ALA A 14 19.38 17.92 2.46
CA ALA A 14 19.25 18.79 1.29
C ALA A 14 18.17 18.31 0.31
N HIS A 15 17.79 17.03 0.34
CA HIS A 15 16.66 16.48 -0.39
C HIS A 15 15.34 16.83 0.33
N GLU A 16 15.25 16.62 1.65
CA GLU A 16 14.09 17.06 2.46
C GLU A 16 13.82 18.57 2.33
N ALA A 17 14.87 19.39 2.32
CA ALA A 17 14.75 20.84 2.13
C ALA A 17 14.34 21.28 0.70
N ARG A 18 14.34 20.35 -0.27
CA ARG A 18 13.93 20.59 -1.66
C ARG A 18 12.58 19.96 -2.00
N THR A 19 12.03 19.13 -1.13
CA THR A 19 10.65 18.67 -1.22
C THR A 19 9.74 19.89 -1.03
N PRO A 20 8.71 20.10 -1.86
CA PRO A 20 7.79 21.20 -1.68
C PRO A 20 7.26 21.20 -0.24
N ASP A 21 7.16 22.38 0.36
CA ASP A 21 6.62 22.62 1.70
C ASP A 21 5.12 22.30 1.71
N TRP A 22 4.78 21.02 1.65
CA TRP A 22 3.48 20.56 2.12
C TRP A 22 3.52 20.83 3.61
N ASP A 23 2.69 21.76 4.08
CA ASP A 23 2.42 21.87 5.51
C ASP A 23 2.14 20.46 6.03
N ALA A 24 2.72 20.06 7.16
CA ALA A 24 2.49 18.73 7.73
C ALA A 24 0.99 18.42 7.88
N ALA A 25 0.17 19.47 8.07
CA ALA A 25 -1.29 19.38 8.03
C ALA A 25 -1.86 19.05 6.65
N GLU A 26 -1.31 19.62 5.58
CA GLU A 26 -1.71 19.35 4.20
C GLU A 26 -1.33 17.92 3.78
N PHE A 27 -0.12 17.48 4.13
CA PHE A 27 0.29 16.09 3.91
C PHE A 27 -0.58 15.10 4.70
N ALA A 28 -0.89 15.41 5.97
CA ALA A 28 -1.78 14.58 6.78
C ALA A 28 -3.19 14.48 6.17
N ARG A 29 -3.74 15.60 5.67
CA ARG A 29 -5.04 15.61 5.00
C ARG A 29 -5.03 14.75 3.74
N THR A 30 -4.04 14.91 2.87
CA THR A 30 -3.98 14.14 1.61
C THR A 30 -3.75 12.65 1.87
N ARG A 31 -2.99 12.30 2.91
CA ARG A 31 -2.88 10.92 3.37
C ARG A 31 -4.25 10.36 3.80
N ASP A 32 -5.00 11.12 4.58
CA ASP A 32 -6.31 10.68 5.09
C ASP A 32 -7.34 10.57 3.96
N GLU A 33 -7.32 11.51 2.99
CA GLU A 33 -8.11 11.45 1.76
C GLU A 33 -7.76 10.21 0.93
N PHE A 34 -6.48 9.87 0.79
CA PHE A 34 -6.04 8.67 0.07
C PHE A 34 -6.49 7.38 0.75
N VAL A 35 -6.41 7.32 2.08
CA VAL A 35 -6.88 6.17 2.87
C VAL A 35 -8.39 6.00 2.74
N GLN A 36 -9.13 7.11 2.75
CA GLN A 36 -10.58 7.09 2.52
C GLN A 36 -10.91 6.58 1.11
N ALA A 37 -10.22 7.06 0.08
CA ALA A 37 -10.39 6.59 -1.29
C ALA A 37 -10.10 5.09 -1.43
N ALA A 38 -9.10 4.57 -0.71
CA ALA A 38 -8.82 3.14 -0.69
C ALA A 38 -9.95 2.32 -0.06
N ALA A 39 -10.53 2.82 1.03
CA ALA A 39 -11.68 2.18 1.69
C ALA A 39 -12.91 2.18 0.78
N GLU A 40 -13.26 3.31 0.19
CA GLU A 40 -14.38 3.46 -0.74
C GLU A 40 -14.20 2.55 -1.97
N HIS A 41 -12.99 2.53 -2.56
CA HIS A 41 -12.68 1.63 -3.68
C HIS A 41 -12.84 0.15 -3.29
N ALA A 42 -12.44 -0.23 -2.09
CA ALA A 42 -12.61 -1.59 -1.61
C ALA A 42 -14.09 -1.96 -1.45
N GLU A 43 -14.95 -1.02 -1.01
CA GLU A 43 -16.40 -1.26 -0.95
C GLU A 43 -16.99 -1.47 -2.34
N ASP A 44 -16.60 -0.62 -3.30
CA ASP A 44 -17.05 -0.70 -4.68
C ASP A 44 -16.63 -2.02 -5.35
N VAL A 45 -15.36 -2.40 -5.21
CA VAL A 45 -14.84 -3.64 -5.82
C VAL A 45 -15.45 -4.87 -5.15
N LEU A 46 -15.50 -4.91 -3.83
CA LEU A 46 -15.98 -6.09 -3.11
C LEU A 46 -17.51 -6.20 -3.07
N GLY A 47 -18.25 -5.10 -3.28
CA GLY A 47 -19.70 -5.08 -3.16
C GLY A 47 -20.19 -5.36 -1.74
N ALA A 48 -19.37 -5.06 -0.73
CA ALA A 48 -19.63 -5.30 0.68
C ALA A 48 -18.95 -4.23 1.55
N PRO A 49 -19.34 -4.09 2.84
CA PRO A 49 -18.79 -3.06 3.72
C PRO A 49 -17.30 -3.27 4.06
N ALA A 50 -16.41 -2.87 3.16
CA ALA A 50 -14.96 -2.94 3.29
C ALA A 50 -14.37 -1.72 4.03
N ALA A 51 -15.15 -0.65 4.26
CA ALA A 51 -14.75 0.44 5.17
C ALA A 51 -14.65 -0.02 6.64
N THR A 52 -15.15 -1.21 6.96
CA THR A 52 -14.97 -1.82 8.29
C THR A 52 -13.53 -2.30 8.52
N LEU A 53 -12.75 -2.48 7.44
CA LEU A 53 -11.33 -2.81 7.55
C LEU A 53 -10.53 -1.58 8.00
N THR A 54 -9.49 -1.81 8.80
CA THR A 54 -8.58 -0.74 9.21
C THR A 54 -7.55 -0.51 8.11
N TRP A 55 -7.77 0.53 7.32
CA TRP A 55 -6.85 0.98 6.27
C TRP A 55 -5.76 1.89 6.83
N SER A 56 -4.55 1.73 6.33
CA SER A 56 -3.40 2.55 6.71
C SER A 56 -2.57 2.94 5.50
N TYR A 57 -2.13 4.19 5.46
CA TYR A 57 -1.23 4.67 4.40
C TYR A 57 0.14 4.03 4.54
N THR A 58 0.70 3.52 3.44
CA THR A 58 2.05 2.95 3.40
C THR A 58 3.06 4.08 3.16
N PRO A 59 4.02 4.31 4.06
CA PRO A 59 5.01 5.38 3.89
C PRO A 59 5.82 5.21 2.60
N SER A 60 6.06 6.33 1.89
CA SER A 60 6.82 6.37 0.63
C SER A 60 8.24 5.82 0.74
N SER A 61 8.87 5.87 1.93
CA SER A 61 10.19 5.27 2.18
C SER A 61 10.24 3.75 1.98
N ARG A 62 9.08 3.10 1.85
CA ARG A 62 8.93 1.65 1.59
C ARG A 62 8.45 1.35 0.17
N LEU A 63 8.29 2.36 -0.68
CA LEU A 63 7.70 2.27 -2.01
C LEU A 63 8.57 3.01 -3.04
N PRO A 64 8.41 2.71 -4.33
CA PRO A 64 8.91 3.59 -5.39
C PRO A 64 8.31 5.01 -5.25
N GLU A 65 9.07 6.05 -5.64
CA GLU A 65 8.63 7.46 -5.51
C GLU A 65 7.33 7.77 -6.28
N SER A 66 7.04 7.03 -7.35
CA SER A 66 5.84 7.22 -8.18
C SER A 66 4.63 6.40 -7.73
N VAL A 67 4.71 5.76 -6.56
CA VAL A 67 3.69 4.83 -6.08
C VAL A 67 3.14 5.29 -4.74
N GLU A 68 1.83 5.46 -4.68
CA GLU A 68 1.07 5.60 -3.44
C GLU A 68 0.36 4.29 -3.10
N GLN A 69 0.27 3.96 -1.82
CA GLN A 69 -0.36 2.71 -1.39
C GLN A 69 -1.02 2.84 -0.03
N ALA A 70 -2.20 2.24 0.10
CA ALA A 70 -2.88 1.99 1.35
C ALA A 70 -3.00 0.48 1.56
N THR A 71 -2.96 0.05 2.81
CA THR A 71 -3.00 -1.36 3.19
C THR A 71 -4.02 -1.58 4.30
N ALA A 72 -4.88 -2.57 4.10
CA ALA A 72 -5.74 -3.12 5.14
C ALA A 72 -5.24 -4.51 5.51
N LEU A 73 -5.01 -4.73 6.81
CA LEU A 73 -4.67 -6.06 7.32
C LEU A 73 -5.92 -6.94 7.35
N LEU A 74 -5.76 -8.18 6.92
CA LEU A 74 -6.71 -9.26 7.12
C LEU A 74 -6.17 -10.19 8.22
N GLU A 75 -6.40 -11.50 8.08
CA GLU A 75 -5.92 -12.54 9.01
C GLU A 75 -4.58 -13.13 8.54
N ASP A 76 -3.81 -13.71 9.48
CA ASP A 76 -2.59 -14.48 9.19
C ASP A 76 -1.59 -13.77 8.25
N ASP A 77 -1.33 -12.49 8.53
CA ASP A 77 -0.47 -11.55 7.75
C ASP A 77 -0.92 -11.27 6.31
N ASP A 78 -2.08 -11.78 5.88
CA ASP A 78 -2.68 -11.42 4.61
C ASP A 78 -3.15 -9.97 4.65
N ARG A 79 -3.04 -9.28 3.53
CA ARG A 79 -3.39 -7.85 3.44
C ARG A 79 -3.97 -7.51 2.09
N LEU A 80 -4.96 -6.62 2.09
CA LEU A 80 -5.40 -5.95 0.88
C LEU A 80 -4.54 -4.70 0.66
N GLN A 81 -4.16 -4.47 -0.59
CA GLN A 81 -3.40 -3.32 -1.01
C GLN A 81 -4.17 -2.57 -2.08
N TYR A 82 -4.38 -1.28 -1.82
CA TYR A 82 -4.81 -0.30 -2.82
C TYR A 82 -3.57 0.46 -3.24
N ARG A 83 -3.16 0.33 -4.49
CA ARG A 83 -1.93 0.94 -5.04
C ARG A 83 -2.25 1.81 -6.23
N VAL A 84 -1.72 3.02 -6.26
CA VAL A 84 -1.79 3.93 -7.41
C VAL A 84 -0.38 4.13 -7.97
N ASP A 85 -0.17 3.80 -9.24
CA ASP A 85 1.09 4.05 -9.94
C ASP A 85 0.98 5.28 -10.85
N HIS A 86 1.55 6.39 -10.38
CA HIS A 86 1.53 7.67 -11.08
C HIS A 86 2.45 7.69 -12.30
N SER A 87 3.43 6.79 -12.39
CA SER A 87 4.28 6.65 -13.59
C SER A 87 3.50 6.10 -14.78
N GLN A 88 2.41 5.39 -14.51
CA GLN A 88 1.51 4.81 -15.52
C GLN A 88 0.21 5.61 -15.68
N GLY A 89 0.26 6.92 -15.45
CA GLY A 89 -0.93 7.77 -15.59
C GLY A 89 -1.97 7.56 -14.50
N GLY A 90 -1.58 7.06 -13.32
CA GLY A 90 -2.47 6.86 -12.18
C GLY A 90 -3.24 5.54 -12.23
N CYS A 91 -2.64 4.49 -12.81
CA CYS A 91 -3.25 3.16 -12.80
C CYS A 91 -3.46 2.69 -11.35
N VAL A 92 -4.68 2.22 -11.08
CA VAL A 92 -5.09 1.69 -9.78
C VAL A 92 -4.98 0.16 -9.81
N TYR A 93 -4.39 -0.40 -8.76
CA TYR A 93 -4.29 -1.83 -8.52
C TYR A 93 -4.90 -2.15 -7.17
N PHE A 94 -5.78 -3.15 -7.16
CA PHE A 94 -6.38 -3.70 -5.95
C PHE A 94 -5.97 -5.16 -5.81
N GLU A 95 -5.15 -5.46 -4.82
CA GLU A 95 -4.38 -6.70 -4.75
C GLU A 95 -4.48 -7.33 -3.35
N LEU A 96 -4.57 -8.66 -3.29
CA LEU A 96 -4.39 -9.45 -2.09
C LEU A 96 -2.93 -9.89 -2.01
N VAL A 97 -2.28 -9.56 -0.90
CA VAL A 97 -0.88 -9.93 -0.64
C VAL A 97 -0.80 -10.89 0.51
N ARG A 98 -0.11 -12.01 0.27
CA ARG A 98 -0.03 -13.16 1.19
C ARG A 98 1.37 -13.72 1.27
N ALA A 99 1.68 -14.41 2.35
CA ALA A 99 2.87 -15.26 2.42
C ALA A 99 2.59 -16.60 1.73
N CYS A 100 3.44 -17.00 0.79
CA CYS A 100 3.37 -18.32 0.18
C CYS A 100 3.85 -19.36 1.19
N ALA A 101 2.93 -20.19 1.69
CA ALA A 101 3.21 -21.24 2.67
C ALA A 101 4.32 -22.23 2.23
N LYS A 102 4.49 -22.42 0.91
CA LYS A 102 5.45 -23.39 0.34
C LYS A 102 6.86 -22.85 0.15
N CYS A 103 7.02 -21.56 -0.13
CA CYS A 103 8.33 -21.01 -0.52
C CYS A 103 8.75 -19.74 0.24
N ALA A 104 7.97 -19.31 1.24
CA ALA A 104 8.20 -18.10 2.03
C ALA A 104 8.31 -16.80 1.21
N ARG A 105 7.92 -16.83 -0.07
CA ARG A 105 7.84 -15.63 -0.92
C ARG A 105 6.49 -14.96 -0.75
N THR A 106 6.44 -13.66 -1.02
CA THR A 106 5.19 -12.92 -1.11
C THR A 106 4.46 -13.28 -2.40
N GLN A 107 3.19 -13.66 -2.29
CA GLN A 107 2.26 -13.81 -3.40
C GLN A 107 1.37 -12.57 -3.45
N VAL A 108 1.15 -12.05 -4.66
CA VAL A 108 0.34 -10.86 -4.94
C VAL A 108 -0.65 -11.24 -6.02
N ASP A 109 -1.93 -11.24 -5.71
CA ASP A 109 -3.01 -11.63 -6.62
C ASP A 109 -3.99 -10.46 -6.78
N PRO A 110 -4.42 -10.11 -8.02
CA PRO A 110 -5.43 -9.09 -8.22
C PRO A 110 -6.78 -9.53 -7.64
N VAL A 111 -7.53 -8.57 -7.10
CA VAL A 111 -8.88 -8.76 -6.57
C VAL A 111 -9.85 -7.90 -7.36
N ASP A 112 -10.83 -8.54 -7.99
CA ASP A 112 -11.87 -7.89 -8.80
C ASP A 112 -13.28 -8.10 -8.22
N GLY A 113 -13.38 -8.68 -7.02
CA GLY A 113 -14.63 -8.85 -6.30
C GLY A 113 -14.57 -9.82 -5.12
N MET A 114 -15.66 -9.87 -4.35
CA MET A 114 -15.74 -10.72 -3.14
C MET A 114 -15.58 -12.21 -3.44
N VAL A 115 -16.11 -12.69 -4.57
CA VAL A 115 -15.95 -14.10 -4.98
C VAL A 115 -14.48 -14.43 -5.23
N THR A 116 -13.75 -13.53 -5.89
CA THR A 116 -12.32 -13.70 -6.15
C THR A 116 -11.51 -13.66 -4.87
N LEU A 117 -11.80 -12.70 -3.97
CA LEU A 117 -11.18 -12.64 -2.65
C LEU A 117 -11.41 -13.94 -1.86
N GLY A 118 -12.66 -14.41 -1.80
CA GLY A 118 -13.01 -15.65 -1.11
C GLY A 118 -12.31 -16.88 -1.69
N ARG A 119 -12.23 -17.01 -3.02
CA ARG A 119 -11.48 -18.08 -3.69
C ARG A 119 -10.01 -18.05 -3.30
N LEU A 120 -9.37 -16.89 -3.38
CA LEU A 120 -7.96 -16.74 -3.04
C LEU A 120 -7.70 -17.13 -1.58
N LEU A 121 -8.54 -16.67 -0.65
CA LEU A 121 -8.42 -17.03 0.78
C LEU A 121 -8.62 -18.53 1.02
N ALA A 122 -9.53 -19.19 0.31
CA ALA A 122 -9.76 -20.63 0.43
C ALA A 122 -8.56 -21.47 -0.05
N GLU A 123 -7.88 -21.05 -1.13
CA GLU A 123 -6.67 -21.74 -1.65
C GLU A 123 -5.53 -21.79 -0.63
N LYS A 124 -5.49 -20.87 0.35
CA LYS A 124 -4.54 -20.90 1.46
C LYS A 124 -4.80 -22.09 2.41
N GLY A 125 -6.07 -22.39 2.66
CA GLY A 125 -6.49 -23.45 3.57
C GLY A 125 -6.27 -24.87 3.05
N GLU A 126 -6.23 -25.05 1.72
CA GLU A 126 -6.01 -26.37 1.10
C GLU A 126 -4.52 -26.74 0.92
N ALA A 127 -3.61 -25.78 1.15
CA ALA A 127 -2.18 -25.96 0.95
C ALA A 127 -1.39 -26.23 2.26
N ALA A 128 -2.08 -26.33 3.40
CA ALA A 128 -1.51 -26.57 4.74
C ALA A 128 -1.65 -28.03 5.19
#